data_AF-A0A355UW44-F1
#
_entry.id   AF-A0A355UW44-F1
#
_cell.length_a   1.000
_cell.length_b   1.000
_cell.length_c   1.000
_cell.angle_alpha   90.00
_cell.angle_beta   90.00
_cell.angle_gamma   90.00
#
_symmetry.space_group_name_H-M   'P 1'
#
loop_
_entity.id
_entity.type
_entity.pdbx_description
1 polymer ?
#
loop_
_entity_poly.entity_id
_entity_poly.type
_entity_poly.pdbx_seq_one_letter_code
_entity_poly.pdbx_strand_id
1 'polypeptide(L)'
;MSKRIEPKRKTPLEILRDLRDGHQEASGQGPVEAQRYLEKVLSSQHSLPNAVKFFAYDFLVEASYLAGEAERCLEAIAAAQRYLPSAQEETGREIQDYLPELRFCERGIGLLADSGEIEQALALCDQALELGLGRAYESKRQSLERRL
;
A
#
# COMPACT_ATOMS: atom_id res chain seq x y z
N MET A 1 22.71 -25.34 33.83
CA MET A 1 22.88 -24.09 33.06
C MET A 1 21.84 -24.07 31.96
N SER A 2 20.78 -23.27 32.13
CA SER A 2 19.69 -23.19 31.17
C SER A 2 20.14 -22.38 29.96
N LYS A 3 20.16 -23.01 28.77
CA LYS A 3 20.36 -22.29 27.50
C LYS A 3 19.25 -21.24 27.39
N ARG A 4 19.60 -19.96 27.46
CA ARG A 4 18.69 -18.86 27.19
C ARG A 4 18.29 -18.97 25.72
N ILE A 5 17.07 -19.39 25.45
CA ILE A 5 16.52 -19.43 24.09
C ILE A 5 16.35 -17.98 23.69
N GLU A 6 17.20 -17.48 22.79
CA GLU A 6 16.98 -16.18 22.18
C GLU A 6 15.66 -16.23 21.40
N PRO A 7 14.76 -15.23 21.56
CA PRO A 7 13.55 -15.19 20.77
C PRO A 7 13.94 -15.08 19.30
N LYS A 8 13.54 -16.07 18.49
CA LYS A 8 13.71 -16.01 17.03
C LYS A 8 13.00 -14.76 16.52
N ARG A 9 13.77 -13.82 15.97
CA ARG A 9 13.20 -12.67 15.25
C ARG A 9 12.57 -13.19 13.97
N LYS A 10 11.32 -12.81 13.73
CA LYS A 10 10.61 -13.12 12.48
C LYS A 10 11.35 -12.45 11.31
N THR A 11 11.40 -13.13 10.18
CA THR A 11 11.87 -12.58 8.92
C THR A 11 10.84 -11.59 8.35
N PRO A 12 11.22 -10.65 7.47
CA PRO A 12 10.28 -9.74 6.81
C PRO A 12 9.12 -10.47 6.11
N LEU A 13 9.38 -11.63 5.49
CA LEU A 13 8.35 -12.44 4.83
C LEU A 13 7.36 -13.06 5.82
N GLU A 14 7.83 -13.55 6.96
CA GLU A 14 6.94 -14.04 8.02
C GLU A 14 6.07 -12.90 8.57
N ILE A 15 6.65 -11.70 8.74
CA ILE A 15 5.90 -10.51 9.18
C ILE A 15 4.87 -10.10 8.13
N LEU A 16 5.23 -10.13 6.83
CA LEU A 16 4.30 -9.84 5.72
C LEU A 16 3.14 -10.83 5.68
N ARG A 17 3.40 -12.12 5.92
CA ARG A 17 2.33 -13.12 5.98
C ARG A 17 1.38 -12.84 7.15
N ASP A 18 1.92 -12.61 8.34
CA ASP A 18 1.10 -12.29 9.52
C ASP A 18 0.28 -11.01 9.33
N LEU A 19 0.85 -10.00 8.63
CA LEU A 19 0.14 -8.79 8.23
C LEU A 19 -1.04 -9.09 7.30
N ARG A 20 -0.83 -9.92 6.27
CA ARG A 20 -1.87 -10.31 5.31
C ARG A 20 -3.00 -11.06 6.00
N ASP A 21 -2.67 -12.05 6.84
CA ASP A 21 -3.65 -12.86 7.57
C ASP A 21 -4.49 -11.98 8.51
N GLY A 22 -3.84 -11.11 9.30
CA GLY A 22 -4.55 -10.22 10.21
C GLY A 22 -5.36 -9.13 9.49
N HIS A 23 -4.86 -8.61 8.36
CA HIS A 23 -5.63 -7.69 7.54
C HIS A 23 -6.86 -8.36 6.93
N GLN A 24 -6.75 -9.59 6.44
CA GLN A 24 -7.87 -10.34 5.89
C GLN A 24 -8.95 -10.60 6.94
N GLU A 25 -8.56 -10.99 8.17
CA GLU A 25 -9.50 -11.18 9.28
C GLU A 25 -10.21 -9.87 9.65
N ALA A 26 -9.47 -8.77 9.76
CA ALA A 26 -10.04 -7.46 10.08
C ALA A 26 -10.96 -6.95 8.95
N SER A 27 -10.58 -7.14 7.69
CA SER A 27 -11.39 -6.79 6.52
C SER A 27 -12.71 -7.56 6.46
N GLY A 28 -12.74 -8.80 6.95
CA GLY A 28 -13.98 -9.56 7.11
C GLY A 28 -14.99 -8.92 8.06
N GLN A 29 -14.55 -8.00 8.93
CA GLN A 29 -15.39 -7.23 9.85
C GLN A 29 -15.75 -5.84 9.31
N GLY A 30 -15.21 -5.45 8.16
CA GLY A 30 -15.51 -4.20 7.45
C GLY A 30 -14.31 -3.25 7.34
N PRO A 31 -14.44 -2.20 6.50
CA PRO A 31 -13.33 -1.32 6.14
C PRO A 31 -12.77 -0.52 7.33
N VAL A 32 -13.63 -0.12 8.28
CA VAL A 32 -13.21 0.61 9.49
C VAL A 32 -12.35 -0.25 10.40
N GLU A 33 -12.68 -1.53 10.57
CA GLU A 33 -11.87 -2.45 11.40
C GLU A 33 -10.56 -2.83 10.69
N ALA A 34 -10.58 -2.99 9.36
CA ALA A 34 -9.37 -3.14 8.57
C ALA A 34 -8.41 -1.95 8.74
N GLN A 35 -8.92 -0.73 8.62
CA GLN A 35 -8.14 0.50 8.84
C GLN A 35 -7.57 0.53 10.26
N ARG A 36 -8.40 0.30 11.29
CA ARG A 36 -7.95 0.29 12.69
C ARG A 36 -6.85 -0.73 12.95
N TYR A 37 -6.97 -1.94 12.38
CA TYR A 37 -5.93 -2.96 12.48
C TYR A 37 -4.61 -2.47 11.89
N LEU A 38 -4.64 -1.91 10.68
CA LEU A 38 -3.44 -1.42 9.98
C LEU A 38 -2.78 -0.25 10.72
N GLU A 39 -3.57 0.71 11.19
CA GLU A 39 -3.09 1.83 12.00
C GLU A 39 -2.43 1.35 13.30
N LYS A 40 -3.03 0.35 13.95
CA LYS A 40 -2.42 -0.30 15.10
C LYS A 40 -1.11 -0.97 14.72
N VAL A 41 -1.06 -1.76 13.65
CA VAL A 41 0.18 -2.42 13.20
C VAL A 41 1.30 -1.40 12.94
N LEU A 42 0.99 -0.34 12.20
CA LEU A 42 1.93 0.72 11.83
C LEU A 42 2.42 1.53 13.04
N SER A 43 1.60 1.71 14.07
CA SER A 43 1.97 2.44 15.31
C SER A 43 2.62 1.58 16.39
N SER A 44 2.32 0.27 16.44
CA SER A 44 2.73 -0.62 17.54
C SER A 44 4.12 -1.22 17.38
N GLN A 45 4.63 -1.36 16.15
CA GLN A 45 5.87 -2.09 15.91
C GLN A 45 7.05 -1.13 15.78
N HIS A 46 7.92 -1.12 16.81
CA HIS A 46 9.14 -0.31 16.85
C HIS A 46 10.12 -0.53 15.66
N SER A 47 9.92 -1.55 14.81
CA SER A 47 10.55 -1.60 13.49
C SER A 47 9.86 -2.60 12.55
N LEU A 48 8.69 -2.26 12.00
CA LEU A 48 8.25 -2.93 10.76
C LEU A 48 9.35 -2.75 9.70
N PRO A 49 9.80 -3.83 9.03
CA PRO A 49 10.70 -3.68 7.89
C PRO A 49 10.09 -2.75 6.85
N ASN A 50 10.90 -1.91 6.21
CA ASN A 50 10.39 -0.89 5.28
C ASN A 50 9.64 -1.53 4.11
N ALA A 51 10.10 -2.67 3.61
CA ALA A 51 9.38 -3.45 2.62
C ALA A 51 7.98 -3.89 3.09
N VAL A 52 7.83 -4.29 4.36
CA VAL A 52 6.52 -4.67 4.91
C VAL A 52 5.62 -3.44 5.09
N LYS A 53 6.19 -2.28 5.43
CA LYS A 53 5.43 -1.03 5.52
C LYS A 53 4.76 -0.66 4.21
N PHE A 54 5.42 -0.89 3.07
CA PHE A 54 4.81 -0.68 1.75
C PHE A 54 3.46 -1.40 1.62
N PHE A 55 3.43 -2.71 1.87
CA PHE A 55 2.19 -3.50 1.80
C PHE A 55 1.17 -3.02 2.83
N ALA A 56 1.59 -2.73 4.06
CA ALA A 56 0.68 -2.21 5.09
C ALA A 56 0.03 -0.89 4.68
N TYR A 57 0.78 0.01 4.03
CA TYR A 57 0.25 1.27 3.53
C TYR A 57 -0.64 1.08 2.30
N ASP A 58 -0.32 0.18 1.37
CA ASP A 58 -1.22 -0.12 0.25
C ASP A 58 -2.57 -0.73 0.72
N PHE A 59 -2.54 -1.62 1.72
CA PHE A 59 -3.77 -2.09 2.38
C PHE A 59 -4.54 -0.95 3.06
N LEU A 60 -3.82 -0.01 3.66
CA LEU A 60 -4.44 1.14 4.32
C LEU A 60 -5.10 2.07 3.30
N VAL A 61 -4.53 2.21 2.11
CA VAL A 61 -5.15 2.96 1.00
C VAL A 61 -6.52 2.38 0.67
N GLU A 62 -6.63 1.06 0.47
CA GLU A 62 -7.91 0.44 0.17
C GLU A 62 -8.90 0.58 1.35
N ALA A 63 -8.45 0.30 2.58
CA ALA A 63 -9.29 0.38 3.76
C ALA A 63 -9.84 1.80 3.99
N SER A 64 -8.98 2.83 3.89
CA SER A 64 -9.39 4.22 4.04
C SER A 64 -10.25 4.72 2.90
N TYR A 65 -9.98 4.29 1.66
CA TYR A 65 -10.86 4.58 0.52
C TYR A 65 -12.27 4.04 0.74
N LEU A 66 -12.39 2.77 1.14
CA LEU A 66 -13.69 2.12 1.41
C LEU A 66 -14.39 2.67 2.65
N ALA A 67 -13.63 3.18 3.64
CA ALA A 67 -14.18 3.88 4.80
C ALA A 67 -14.65 5.31 4.49
N GLY A 68 -14.37 5.85 3.31
CA GLY A 68 -14.69 7.24 2.94
C GLY A 68 -13.71 8.28 3.50
N GLU A 69 -12.56 7.85 4.02
CA GLU A 69 -11.55 8.69 4.65
C GLU A 69 -10.52 9.16 3.61
N ALA A 70 -10.91 10.11 2.76
CA ALA A 70 -10.11 10.54 1.61
C ALA A 70 -8.74 11.11 2.00
N GLU A 71 -8.66 11.96 3.02
CA GLU A 71 -7.40 12.54 3.50
C GLU A 71 -6.45 11.43 3.98
N ARG A 72 -6.98 10.49 4.77
CA ARG A 72 -6.20 9.35 5.27
C ARG A 72 -5.70 8.45 4.14
N CYS A 73 -6.53 8.25 3.12
CA CYS A 73 -6.15 7.51 1.91
C CYS A 73 -4.96 8.18 1.19
N LEU A 74 -4.99 9.51 1.02
CA LEU A 74 -3.89 10.27 0.40
C LEU A 74 -2.61 10.22 1.24
N GLU A 75 -2.70 10.31 2.57
CA GLU A 75 -1.55 10.11 3.46
C GLU A 75 -0.93 8.71 3.30
N ALA A 76 -1.78 7.69 3.22
CA ALA A 76 -1.35 6.30 3.03
C ALA A 76 -0.70 6.09 1.65
N ILE A 77 -1.22 6.73 0.59
CA ILE A 77 -0.59 6.74 -0.75
C ILE A 77 0.82 7.32 -0.68
N ALA A 78 0.99 8.51 -0.09
CA ALA A 78 2.31 9.14 0.03
C ALA A 78 3.30 8.27 0.83
N ALA A 79 2.82 7.59 1.86
CA ALA A 79 3.64 6.65 2.63
C ALA A 79 3.97 5.38 1.83
N ALA A 80 3.03 4.80 1.08
CA ALA A 80 3.28 3.66 0.20
C ALA A 80 4.34 4.00 -0.85
N GLN A 81 4.23 5.14 -1.53
CA GLN A 81 5.23 5.61 -2.50
C GLN A 81 6.63 5.70 -1.89
N ARG A 82 6.74 6.20 -0.65
CA ARG A 82 8.01 6.30 0.07
C ARG A 82 8.69 4.95 0.32
N TYR A 83 7.91 3.90 0.58
CA TYR A 83 8.44 2.58 0.93
C TYR A 83 8.51 1.60 -0.26
N LEU A 84 7.94 1.97 -1.41
CA LEU A 84 7.98 1.15 -2.63
C LEU A 84 9.40 0.70 -3.02
N PRO A 85 10.44 1.56 -3.00
CA PRO A 85 11.80 1.12 -3.35
C PRO A 85 12.33 0.01 -2.42
N SER A 86 12.06 0.10 -1.11
CA SER A 86 12.43 -0.94 -0.15
C SER A 86 11.70 -2.25 -0.42
N ALA A 87 10.43 -2.20 -0.82
CA ALA A 87 9.69 -3.40 -1.20
C ALA A 87 10.24 -4.06 -2.47
N GLN A 88 10.64 -3.25 -3.46
CA GLN A 88 11.29 -3.73 -4.69
C GLN A 88 12.64 -4.42 -4.40
N GLU A 89 13.42 -3.88 -3.46
CA GLU A 89 14.74 -4.40 -3.11
C GLU A 89 14.68 -5.64 -2.19
N GLU A 90 13.87 -5.61 -1.15
CA GLU A 90 13.91 -6.62 -0.07
C GLU A 90 12.96 -7.80 -0.29
N THR A 91 11.92 -7.65 -1.14
CA THR A 91 10.86 -8.66 -1.33
C THR A 91 10.64 -9.05 -2.80
N GLY A 92 11.69 -8.96 -3.63
CA GLY A 92 11.62 -8.95 -5.09
C GLY A 92 10.58 -9.84 -5.76
N ARG A 93 10.38 -11.10 -5.33
CA ARG A 93 9.33 -11.97 -5.91
C ARG A 93 7.93 -11.64 -5.37
N GLU A 94 7.83 -11.43 -4.07
CA GLU A 94 6.56 -11.18 -3.38
C GLU A 94 5.91 -9.86 -3.81
N ILE A 95 6.71 -8.82 -4.11
CA ILE A 95 6.15 -7.59 -4.67
C ILE A 95 5.67 -7.80 -6.10
N GLN A 96 6.40 -8.54 -6.93
CA GLN A 96 6.01 -8.82 -8.32
C GLN A 96 4.70 -9.63 -8.37
N ASP A 97 4.57 -10.63 -7.51
CA ASP A 97 3.34 -11.42 -7.37
C ASP A 97 2.17 -10.56 -6.84
N TYR A 98 2.47 -9.48 -6.08
CA TYR A 98 1.49 -8.57 -5.50
C TYR A 98 1.05 -7.43 -6.43
N LEU A 99 1.84 -7.07 -7.45
CA LEU A 99 1.52 -5.95 -8.36
C LEU A 99 0.08 -5.99 -8.94
N PRO A 100 -0.50 -7.15 -9.31
CA PRO A 100 -1.89 -7.20 -9.80
C PRO A 100 -2.94 -6.82 -8.75
N GLU A 101 -2.61 -6.89 -7.46
CA GLU A 101 -3.49 -6.57 -6.35
C GLU A 101 -3.33 -5.12 -5.86
N LEU A 102 -2.27 -4.43 -6.29
CA LEU A 102 -1.91 -3.09 -5.86
C LEU A 102 -3.06 -2.08 -6.04
N ARG A 103 -3.37 -1.31 -4.99
CA ARG A 103 -4.49 -0.36 -5.03
C ARG A 103 -4.10 1.10 -4.99
N PHE A 104 -2.93 1.46 -4.47
CA PHE A 104 -2.62 2.88 -4.23
C PHE A 104 -2.61 3.73 -5.50
N CYS A 105 -2.16 3.18 -6.64
CA CYS A 105 -2.22 3.89 -7.93
C CYS A 105 -3.68 4.12 -8.35
N GLU A 106 -4.50 3.06 -8.36
CA GLU A 106 -5.90 3.15 -8.80
C GLU A 106 -6.71 4.12 -7.93
N ARG A 107 -6.66 3.95 -6.60
CA ARG A 107 -7.39 4.79 -5.66
C ARG A 107 -6.89 6.23 -5.65
N GLY A 108 -5.58 6.43 -5.68
CA GLY A 108 -4.98 7.76 -5.69
C GLY A 108 -5.31 8.55 -6.96
N ILE A 109 -5.23 7.92 -8.13
CA ILE A 109 -5.62 8.56 -9.39
C ILE A 109 -7.08 9.00 -9.35
N GLY A 110 -7.97 8.15 -8.84
CA GLY A 110 -9.39 8.48 -8.68
C GLY A 110 -9.59 9.72 -7.80
N LEU A 111 -9.08 9.67 -6.57
CA LEU A 111 -9.24 10.77 -5.61
C LEU A 111 -8.68 12.10 -6.10
N LEU A 112 -7.45 12.09 -6.63
CA LEU A 112 -6.79 13.31 -7.12
C LEU A 112 -7.46 13.88 -8.36
N ALA A 113 -7.92 13.01 -9.27
CA ALA A 113 -8.65 13.47 -10.47
C ALA A 113 -10.01 14.08 -10.11
N ASP A 114 -10.67 13.58 -9.08
CA ASP A 114 -11.96 14.09 -8.59
C ASP A 114 -11.80 15.41 -7.82
N SER A 115 -10.69 15.57 -7.09
CA SER A 115 -10.36 16.83 -6.39
C SER A 115 -9.75 17.91 -7.28
N GLY A 116 -9.49 17.60 -8.56
CA GLY A 116 -8.89 18.54 -9.52
C GLY A 116 -7.36 18.63 -9.47
N GLU A 117 -6.70 17.78 -8.70
CA GLU A 117 -5.25 17.67 -8.57
C GLU A 117 -4.65 16.87 -9.75
N ILE A 118 -4.87 17.36 -10.97
CA ILE A 118 -4.59 16.61 -12.21
C ILE A 118 -3.12 16.25 -12.37
N GLU A 119 -2.19 17.15 -12.03
CA GLU A 119 -0.75 16.89 -12.14
C GLU A 119 -0.31 15.73 -11.23
N GLN A 120 -0.84 15.68 -9.99
CA GLN A 120 -0.54 14.61 -9.05
C GLN A 120 -1.16 13.28 -9.52
N ALA A 121 -2.35 13.32 -10.10
CA ALA A 121 -2.98 12.14 -10.70
C ALA A 121 -2.18 11.61 -11.91
N LEU A 122 -1.60 12.48 -12.73
CA LEU A 122 -0.71 12.11 -13.83
C LEU A 122 0.57 11.46 -13.32
N ALA A 123 1.19 11.99 -12.26
CA ALA A 123 2.38 11.41 -11.64
C ALA A 123 2.12 9.98 -11.14
N LEU A 124 0.93 9.70 -10.59
CA LEU A 124 0.55 8.32 -10.22
C LEU A 124 0.31 7.41 -11.42
N CYS A 125 -0.16 7.95 -12.54
CA CYS A 125 -0.24 7.17 -13.80
C CYS A 125 1.16 6.80 -14.27
N ASP A 126 2.11 7.74 -14.26
CA ASP A 126 3.49 7.47 -14.65
C ASP A 126 4.12 6.39 -13.76
N GLN A 127 3.94 6.49 -12.44
CA GLN A 127 4.41 5.47 -11.50
C GLN A 127 3.76 4.09 -11.75
N ALA A 128 2.47 4.03 -12.08
CA ALA A 128 1.80 2.78 -12.43
C ALA A 128 2.38 2.13 -13.70
N LEU A 129 2.78 2.95 -14.69
CA LEU A 129 3.42 2.51 -15.92
C LEU A 129 4.85 2.02 -15.69
N GLU A 130 5.62 2.71 -14.85
CA GLU A 130 6.95 2.27 -14.40
C GLU A 130 6.90 0.93 -13.67
N LEU A 131 5.82 0.68 -12.91
CA LEU A 131 5.54 -0.59 -12.26
C LEU A 131 5.01 -1.68 -13.21
N GLY A 132 4.75 -1.37 -14.48
CA GLY A 132 4.28 -2.33 -15.47
C GLY A 132 2.81 -2.74 -15.32
N LEU A 133 1.97 -1.93 -14.65
CA LEU A 133 0.55 -2.24 -14.39
C LEU A 133 -0.35 -2.14 -15.65
N GLY A 134 0.24 -1.81 -16.80
CA GLY A 134 -0.35 -2.04 -18.12
C GLY A 134 -1.12 -0.86 -18.74
N ARG A 135 -1.68 -1.13 -19.93
CA ARG A 135 -2.27 -0.12 -20.85
C ARG A 135 -3.48 0.65 -20.31
N ALA A 136 -4.13 0.15 -19.27
CA ALA A 136 -5.24 0.85 -18.62
C ALA A 136 -4.76 2.21 -18.06
N TYR A 137 -3.56 2.24 -17.49
CA TYR A 137 -2.96 3.47 -16.96
C TYR A 137 -2.50 4.42 -18.07
N GLU A 138 -2.07 3.92 -19.23
CA GLU A 138 -1.76 4.76 -20.40
C GLU A 138 -3.02 5.52 -20.87
N SER A 139 -4.14 4.80 -20.98
CA SER A 139 -5.42 5.37 -21.39
C SER A 139 -5.94 6.39 -20.37
N LYS A 140 -5.79 6.07 -19.08
CA LYS A 140 -6.18 6.98 -17.99
C LYS A 140 -5.34 8.25 -18.01
N ARG A 141 -4.02 8.14 -18.20
CA ARG A 141 -3.09 9.26 -18.34
C ARG A 141 -3.49 10.19 -19.49
N GLN A 142 -3.70 9.64 -20.69
CA GLN A 142 -4.13 10.42 -21.87
C GLN A 142 -5.48 11.11 -21.65
N SER A 143 -6.38 10.51 -20.85
CA SER A 143 -7.65 11.15 -20.50
C SER A 143 -7.45 12.33 -19.54
N LEU A 144 -6.49 12.25 -18.62
CA LEU A 144 -6.19 13.31 -17.66
C LEU A 144 -5.44 14.47 -18.31
N GLU A 145 -4.54 14.19 -19.26
CA GLU A 145 -3.82 15.24 -20.02
C GLU A 145 -4.75 16.19 -20.76
N ARG A 146 -5.94 15.73 -21.18
CA ARG A 146 -6.96 16.57 -21.84
C ARG A 146 -7.70 17.50 -20.88
N ARG A 147 -7.46 17.38 -19.58
CA ARG A 147 -8.06 18.21 -18.52
C ARG A 147 -7.11 19.29 -18.00
N LEU A 148 -5.86 19.32 -18.47
CA LEU A 148 -4.92 20.43 -18.29
C LEU A 148 -5.23 21.55 -19.29
#